data_AF-A0A3G3GNR3-F1
#
_entry.id   AF-A0A3G3GNR3-F1
#
_cell.length_a   1.000
_cell.length_b   1.000
_cell.length_c   1.000
_cell.angle_alpha   90.00
_cell.angle_beta   90.00
_cell.angle_gamma   90.00
#
_symmetry.space_group_name_H-M   'P 1'
#
loop_
_entity.id
_entity.type
_entity.pdbx_description
1 polymer ?
#
loop_
_entity_poly.entity_id
_entity_poly.type
_entity_poly.pdbx_seq_one_letter_code
_entity_poly.pdbx_strand_id
1 'polypeptide(L)'
;MKKSFFLYPIFFLLTGLEVVAQSSVLIEPNGANGILSKNSSGLTASSNNTTNPPVAPVSGQGTRLMWIPSRSAFRVGTAESTEWNASEIGLFSMGLGYGTLAKGKYSMALGAYSGADKDYAVAMGNNAYANGFNSLAFGSSTLATGHYATVMGVSSSATGNTATAMGRFTKAQGWAATALGDSTLASGNSSTAMGYGTTASGDRSTAIGGFSVASGFRSVAAGAYSNASGENALAAGWQAEASGYTAISLGYNTTAGNNYTVAIGASSSATAVNATTIGFGNLASGENSTAMGFNASTSGRLRSFAIGGHSSNATPQVANTADYQMMMAFHNYRFWTQNGGKYVDFGPNGEVTATGAYTNISDRRLKKDPKPLTNSLSKLLKTNTYHYYWKSDTTSKDLQTGVIAQEIRELFPELVHEDDKGMLSVNYVGLVPHLIEAVKELKKENEAMKMGNTELMGRFSKLERQIESLIHSTTK
;
A
#
# COMPACT_ATOMS: atom_id res chain seq x y z
N MET A 1 32.70 54.67 -110.26
CA MET A 1 33.98 54.98 -109.56
C MET A 1 33.69 55.03 -108.07
N LYS A 2 34.26 54.14 -107.25
CA LYS A 2 35.62 54.18 -106.62
C LYS A 2 35.68 55.05 -105.33
N LYS A 3 36.00 54.34 -104.23
CA LYS A 3 36.72 54.75 -103.00
C LYS A 3 35.97 55.42 -101.83
N SER A 4 36.04 54.71 -100.70
CA SER A 4 36.03 55.17 -99.31
C SER A 4 37.38 55.73 -98.87
N PHE A 5 37.43 56.48 -97.75
CA PHE A 5 38.48 56.52 -96.70
C PHE A 5 37.95 57.45 -95.56
N PHE A 6 37.69 57.02 -94.32
CA PHE A 6 38.56 56.59 -93.19
C PHE A 6 39.39 57.69 -92.51
N LEU A 7 39.23 57.81 -91.17
CA LEU A 7 40.30 58.22 -90.24
C LEU A 7 40.05 57.58 -88.85
N TYR A 8 41.12 57.04 -88.25
CA TYR A 8 41.25 56.53 -86.86
C TYR A 8 42.53 57.19 -86.29
N PRO A 9 42.66 57.42 -84.96
CA PRO A 9 43.43 56.47 -84.11
C PRO A 9 42.90 56.46 -82.63
N ILE A 10 43.48 55.83 -81.59
CA ILE A 10 44.65 54.94 -81.44
C ILE A 10 44.34 53.75 -80.48
N PHE A 11 45.28 53.29 -79.64
CA PHE A 11 45.20 52.12 -78.73
C PHE A 11 45.98 52.34 -77.41
N PHE A 12 45.67 51.53 -76.37
CA PHE A 12 46.50 51.01 -75.23
C PHE A 12 45.83 51.14 -73.82
N LEU A 13 46.17 50.36 -72.78
CA LEU A 13 46.22 48.88 -72.62
C LEU A 13 46.33 48.51 -71.10
N LEU A 14 45.43 47.66 -70.60
CA LEU A 14 45.58 46.64 -69.53
C LEU A 14 46.04 46.94 -68.07
N THR A 15 45.37 46.21 -67.15
CA THR A 15 45.76 45.69 -65.80
C THR A 15 45.22 46.38 -64.55
N GLY A 16 44.85 45.56 -63.54
CA GLY A 16 44.48 45.99 -62.19
C GLY A 16 43.16 45.37 -61.68
N LEU A 17 43.27 44.33 -60.85
CA LEU A 17 42.15 43.70 -60.16
C LEU A 17 41.98 44.33 -58.77
N GLU A 18 40.75 44.71 -58.36
CA GLU A 18 40.16 44.32 -57.07
C GLU A 18 38.74 44.87 -56.91
N VAL A 19 37.77 43.98 -56.72
CA VAL A 19 36.42 44.31 -56.25
C VAL A 19 36.29 43.74 -54.85
N VAL A 20 36.21 44.61 -53.84
CA VAL A 20 35.86 44.22 -52.46
C VAL A 20 34.52 44.86 -52.11
N ALA A 21 33.46 44.36 -52.74
CA ALA A 21 32.12 44.45 -52.18
C ALA A 21 31.94 43.24 -51.25
N GLN A 22 31.76 43.48 -49.95
CA GLN A 22 31.44 42.40 -49.01
C GLN A 22 30.14 41.73 -49.45
N SER A 23 30.20 40.43 -49.71
CA SER A 23 29.11 39.63 -50.25
C SER A 23 28.09 39.22 -49.18
N SER A 24 27.37 40.20 -48.62
CA SER A 24 26.09 39.96 -47.97
C SER A 24 25.03 39.69 -49.05
N VAL A 25 24.72 38.41 -49.29
CA VAL A 25 23.61 38.01 -50.17
C VAL A 25 22.28 38.33 -49.46
N LEU A 26 21.78 39.55 -49.66
CA LEU A 26 20.43 39.95 -49.28
C LEU A 26 19.43 39.41 -50.31
N ILE A 27 18.46 38.62 -49.84
CA ILE A 27 17.32 38.17 -50.63
C ILE A 27 16.22 39.21 -50.46
N GLU A 28 16.12 40.18 -51.37
CA GLU A 28 15.04 41.16 -51.35
C GLU A 28 13.76 40.64 -52.02
N PRO A 29 12.56 40.91 -51.44
CA PRO A 29 11.30 40.47 -52.01
C PRO A 29 10.78 41.48 -53.04
N ASN A 30 11.33 41.45 -54.26
CA ASN A 30 10.71 42.12 -55.41
C ASN A 30 10.75 41.21 -56.65
N GLY A 31 9.59 40.68 -57.02
CA GLY A 31 9.43 39.68 -58.07
C GLY A 31 9.31 38.26 -57.50
N ALA A 32 8.28 37.54 -57.92
CA ALA A 32 8.09 36.15 -57.52
C ALA A 32 9.19 35.24 -58.09
N ASN A 33 9.70 34.32 -57.25
CA ASN A 33 10.24 32.97 -57.54
C ASN A 33 11.44 32.62 -56.62
N GLY A 34 11.16 31.88 -55.54
CA GLY A 34 12.21 31.27 -54.72
C GLY A 34 12.85 30.06 -55.42
N ILE A 35 14.18 29.99 -55.43
CA ILE A 35 15.01 29.01 -56.17
C ILE A 35 16.02 28.38 -55.19
N LEU A 36 16.48 27.14 -55.44
CA LEU A 36 17.87 26.63 -55.25
C LEU A 36 17.94 25.08 -55.22
N SER A 37 18.12 24.41 -56.37
CA SER A 37 18.46 22.97 -56.42
C SER A 37 19.88 22.75 -56.94
N LYS A 38 20.64 21.80 -56.36
CA LYS A 38 22.07 21.56 -56.66
C LYS A 38 22.29 20.20 -57.31
N ASN A 39 22.21 20.16 -58.64
CA ASN A 39 22.70 19.03 -59.45
C ASN A 39 23.87 19.53 -60.34
N SER A 40 24.78 18.62 -60.72
CA SER A 40 26.12 18.94 -61.25
C SER A 40 26.21 19.46 -62.69
N SER A 41 25.12 19.99 -63.26
CA SER A 41 25.06 20.48 -64.65
C SER A 41 24.21 21.76 -64.77
N GLY A 42 24.81 22.91 -64.51
CA GLY A 42 24.32 24.24 -64.94
C GLY A 42 23.05 24.79 -64.25
N LEU A 43 23.14 25.99 -63.67
CA LEU A 43 21.98 26.73 -63.20
C LEU A 43 21.29 27.46 -64.37
N THR A 44 20.25 26.86 -64.97
CA THR A 44 19.44 27.53 -66.00
C THR A 44 18.34 28.38 -65.39
N ALA A 45 18.66 29.63 -65.07
CA ALA A 45 17.66 30.67 -64.94
C ALA A 45 17.10 31.02 -66.33
N SER A 46 16.06 30.30 -66.77
CA SER A 46 15.30 30.69 -67.96
C SER A 46 14.48 31.94 -67.63
N SER A 47 14.89 33.09 -68.17
CA SER A 47 14.22 34.39 -68.01
C SER A 47 12.85 34.49 -68.69
N ASN A 48 12.40 33.43 -69.37
CA ASN A 48 11.37 33.51 -70.42
C ASN A 48 10.16 32.58 -70.16
N ASN A 49 9.70 32.45 -68.91
CA ASN A 49 8.52 31.62 -68.61
C ASN A 49 7.40 32.36 -67.85
N THR A 50 7.02 33.52 -68.40
CA THR A 50 5.91 34.36 -67.91
C THR A 50 4.52 33.80 -68.22
N THR A 51 4.41 32.77 -69.06
CA THR A 51 3.13 32.20 -69.53
C THR A 51 2.82 30.82 -68.98
N ASN A 52 3.79 30.06 -68.48
CA ASN A 52 3.54 28.71 -67.96
C ASN A 52 4.55 28.31 -66.87
N PRO A 53 4.49 28.90 -65.65
CA PRO A 53 5.44 28.64 -64.58
C PRO A 53 5.61 27.12 -64.35
N PRO A 54 6.83 26.63 -64.08
CA PRO A 54 7.10 25.20 -63.98
C PRO A 54 6.13 24.57 -62.98
N VAL A 55 5.36 23.57 -63.45
CA VAL A 55 4.25 22.98 -62.72
C VAL A 55 4.78 22.16 -61.55
N ALA A 56 5.03 22.83 -60.43
CA ALA A 56 5.40 22.19 -59.19
C ALA A 56 4.20 21.37 -58.67
N PRO A 57 4.38 20.09 -58.30
CA PRO A 57 5.67 19.43 -58.06
C PRO A 57 6.21 18.61 -59.26
N VAL A 58 7.54 18.50 -59.31
CA VAL A 58 8.24 17.53 -60.16
C VAL A 58 8.10 16.14 -59.52
N SER A 59 7.48 15.20 -60.23
CA SER A 59 7.28 13.81 -59.79
C SER A 59 8.53 12.93 -59.89
N GLY A 60 8.51 11.75 -59.26
CA GLY A 60 9.55 10.72 -59.38
C GLY A 60 10.78 10.93 -58.47
N GLN A 61 11.80 10.10 -58.63
CA GLN A 61 12.98 10.01 -57.75
C GLN A 61 13.95 11.20 -57.89
N GLY A 62 14.78 11.43 -56.86
CA GLY A 62 15.96 12.30 -56.92
C GLY A 62 16.00 13.46 -55.92
N THR A 63 17.19 14.02 -55.74
CA THR A 63 17.46 15.13 -54.81
C THR A 63 17.04 16.48 -55.40
N ARG A 64 16.32 17.30 -54.62
CA ARG A 64 15.87 18.65 -55.01
C ARG A 64 15.50 19.52 -53.81
N LEU A 65 15.34 20.81 -54.07
CA LEU A 65 14.61 21.77 -53.24
C LEU A 65 13.40 22.25 -54.05
N MET A 66 12.23 22.33 -53.42
CA MET A 66 11.02 22.87 -54.03
C MET A 66 10.29 23.79 -53.06
N TRP A 67 10.04 25.02 -53.49
CA TRP A 67 8.95 25.84 -53.00
C TRP A 67 7.75 25.65 -53.92
N ILE A 68 6.56 25.44 -53.35
CA ILE A 68 5.34 25.08 -54.08
C ILE A 68 4.26 26.10 -53.74
N PRO A 69 4.20 27.25 -54.44
CA PRO A 69 3.32 28.37 -54.08
C PRO A 69 1.84 27.98 -54.00
N SER A 70 1.36 27.17 -54.95
CA SER A 70 -0.04 26.70 -55.03
C SER A 70 -0.50 25.87 -53.82
N ARG A 71 0.45 25.37 -53.01
CA ARG A 71 0.18 24.61 -51.79
C ARG A 71 0.81 25.27 -50.56
N SER A 72 1.48 26.41 -50.70
CA SER A 72 2.34 27.02 -49.67
C SER A 72 3.27 26.00 -49.00
N ALA A 73 3.83 25.06 -49.78
CA ALA A 73 4.54 23.90 -49.26
C ALA A 73 6.04 23.93 -49.63
N PHE A 74 6.88 23.39 -48.75
CA PHE A 74 8.33 23.38 -48.89
C PHE A 74 8.90 21.96 -48.82
N ARG A 75 9.84 21.62 -49.71
CA ARG A 75 10.53 20.31 -49.75
C ARG A 75 12.03 20.48 -49.95
N VAL A 76 12.86 19.73 -49.22
CA VAL A 76 14.33 19.71 -49.38
C VAL A 76 14.87 18.31 -49.11
N GLY A 77 15.80 17.83 -49.94
CA GLY A 77 16.43 16.51 -49.81
C GLY A 77 16.06 15.59 -50.96
N THR A 78 15.80 14.30 -50.69
CA THR A 78 15.70 13.25 -51.71
C THR A 78 14.36 12.52 -51.63
N ALA A 79 13.66 12.41 -52.76
CA ALA A 79 12.55 11.46 -52.92
C ALA A 79 13.04 10.16 -53.58
N GLU A 80 12.49 9.02 -53.18
CA GLU A 80 12.86 7.67 -53.66
C GLU A 80 11.83 7.09 -54.62
N SER A 81 10.62 7.62 -54.66
CA SER A 81 9.55 7.15 -55.55
C SER A 81 8.54 8.26 -55.81
N THR A 82 7.43 8.27 -55.08
CA THR A 82 6.27 9.13 -55.31
C THR A 82 6.01 10.10 -54.16
N GLU A 83 6.89 10.15 -53.16
CA GLU A 83 6.65 10.84 -51.88
C GLU A 83 6.34 12.33 -52.05
N TRP A 84 6.87 12.94 -53.11
CA TRP A 84 6.68 14.36 -53.46
C TRP A 84 5.85 14.57 -54.73
N ASN A 85 5.03 13.59 -55.13
CA ASN A 85 4.00 13.78 -56.14
C ASN A 85 2.88 14.71 -55.62
N ALA A 86 2.09 15.31 -56.51
CA ALA A 86 1.06 16.30 -56.15
C ALA A 86 0.01 15.82 -55.13
N SER A 87 -0.29 14.52 -55.10
CA SER A 87 -1.20 13.88 -54.13
C SER A 87 -0.60 13.74 -52.73
N GLU A 88 0.72 13.67 -52.62
CA GLU A 88 1.45 13.36 -51.38
C GLU A 88 1.98 14.62 -50.65
N ILE A 89 1.65 15.80 -51.18
CA ILE A 89 2.06 17.09 -50.61
C ILE A 89 0.87 17.74 -49.94
N GLY A 90 0.91 17.96 -48.62
CA GLY A 90 -0.12 18.71 -47.91
C GLY A 90 -0.11 20.21 -48.21
N LEU A 91 -1.24 20.89 -48.04
CA LEU A 91 -1.26 22.36 -48.02
C LEU A 91 -0.53 22.87 -46.77
N PHE A 92 0.25 23.94 -46.89
CA PHE A 92 1.06 24.53 -45.82
C PHE A 92 2.04 23.55 -45.17
N SER A 93 2.51 22.53 -45.91
CA SER A 93 3.32 21.44 -45.38
C SER A 93 4.83 21.60 -45.63
N MET A 94 5.65 21.04 -44.73
CA MET A 94 7.11 21.03 -44.85
C MET A 94 7.67 19.60 -44.81
N GLY A 95 8.53 19.25 -45.75
CA GLY A 95 9.20 17.94 -45.80
C GLY A 95 10.70 18.07 -46.04
N LEU A 96 11.55 17.78 -45.04
CA LEU A 96 13.01 17.93 -45.14
C LEU A 96 13.72 16.61 -44.82
N GLY A 97 14.40 16.01 -45.80
CA GLY A 97 15.15 14.77 -45.58
C GLY A 97 15.10 13.80 -46.77
N TYR A 98 15.23 12.52 -46.46
CA TYR A 98 15.28 11.43 -47.43
C TYR A 98 13.97 10.64 -47.33
N GLY A 99 13.20 10.46 -48.41
CA GLY A 99 11.93 9.72 -48.40
C GLY A 99 10.85 10.33 -47.49
N THR A 100 10.75 11.66 -47.39
CA THR A 100 9.79 12.31 -46.46
C THR A 100 8.38 12.45 -47.04
N LEU A 101 7.37 12.07 -46.25
CA LEU A 101 5.95 12.21 -46.58
C LEU A 101 5.32 13.27 -45.67
N ALA A 102 4.96 14.44 -46.20
CA ALA A 102 4.22 15.47 -45.45
C ALA A 102 2.89 15.74 -46.15
N LYS A 103 1.92 14.85 -45.95
CA LYS A 103 0.68 14.76 -46.72
C LYS A 103 -0.46 15.58 -46.13
N GLY A 104 -0.49 15.72 -44.80
CA GLY A 104 -1.55 16.46 -44.10
C GLY A 104 -1.48 17.97 -44.28
N LYS A 105 -2.62 18.65 -44.12
CA LYS A 105 -2.67 20.13 -44.04
C LYS A 105 -1.85 20.61 -42.83
N TYR A 106 -0.98 21.61 -42.99
CA TYR A 106 -0.06 22.11 -41.96
C TYR A 106 0.89 21.04 -41.38
N SER A 107 1.15 19.95 -42.11
CA SER A 107 2.02 18.86 -41.63
C SER A 107 3.52 19.17 -41.77
N MET A 108 4.32 18.57 -40.89
CA MET A 108 5.80 18.65 -40.94
C MET A 108 6.41 17.26 -40.87
N ALA A 109 7.29 16.91 -41.82
CA ALA A 109 8.03 15.64 -41.83
C ALA A 109 9.53 15.91 -42.01
N LEU A 110 10.33 15.69 -40.97
CA LEU A 110 11.77 15.99 -40.95
C LEU A 110 12.57 14.71 -40.63
N GLY A 111 13.53 14.33 -41.48
CA GLY A 111 14.40 13.17 -41.26
C GLY A 111 14.30 12.12 -42.38
N ALA A 112 15.04 11.01 -42.26
CA ALA A 112 14.98 9.94 -43.25
C ALA A 112 13.76 9.03 -42.98
N TYR A 113 12.88 8.85 -43.97
CA TYR A 113 11.64 8.06 -43.91
C TYR A 113 10.59 8.59 -42.91
N SER A 114 10.59 9.89 -42.59
CA SER A 114 9.58 10.47 -41.71
C SER A 114 8.26 10.72 -42.46
N GLY A 115 7.12 10.35 -41.87
CA GLY A 115 5.78 10.54 -42.43
C GLY A 115 4.82 11.31 -41.51
N ALA A 116 4.14 12.31 -42.04
CA ALA A 116 3.12 13.13 -41.37
C ALA A 116 1.85 13.16 -42.24
N ASP A 117 1.03 12.12 -42.07
CA ASP A 117 -0.03 11.76 -43.01
C ASP A 117 -1.36 12.51 -42.80
N LYS A 118 -1.55 13.12 -41.63
CA LYS A 118 -2.78 13.81 -41.23
C LYS A 118 -2.57 15.28 -40.94
N ASP A 119 -3.67 16.03 -40.97
CA ASP A 119 -3.66 17.46 -40.70
C ASP A 119 -3.06 17.76 -39.31
N TYR A 120 -2.23 18.80 -39.27
CA TYR A 120 -1.44 19.26 -38.11
C TYR A 120 -0.45 18.22 -37.54
N ALA A 121 -0.20 17.11 -38.25
CA ALA A 121 0.74 16.10 -37.78
C ALA A 121 2.21 16.55 -37.95
N VAL A 122 3.05 16.23 -36.96
CA VAL A 122 4.48 16.55 -36.96
C VAL A 122 5.28 15.28 -36.70
N ALA A 123 6.09 14.88 -37.68
CA ALA A 123 7.04 13.78 -37.60
C ALA A 123 8.48 14.29 -37.72
N MET A 124 9.35 13.93 -36.79
CA MET A 124 10.72 14.41 -36.74
C MET A 124 11.68 13.29 -36.28
N GLY A 125 12.49 12.76 -37.19
CA GLY A 125 13.51 11.76 -36.94
C GLY A 125 13.49 10.62 -37.98
N ASN A 126 14.37 9.64 -37.82
CA ASN A 126 14.44 8.52 -38.75
C ASN A 126 13.22 7.60 -38.56
N ASN A 127 12.47 7.33 -39.62
CA ASN A 127 11.29 6.45 -39.61
C ASN A 127 10.23 6.87 -38.56
N ALA A 128 10.11 8.17 -38.29
CA ALA A 128 9.07 8.73 -37.42
C ALA A 128 7.75 8.90 -38.20
N TYR A 129 6.64 8.36 -37.69
CA TYR A 129 5.33 8.42 -38.34
C TYR A 129 4.26 9.04 -37.43
N ALA A 130 3.70 10.16 -37.86
CA ALA A 130 2.59 10.89 -37.24
C ALA A 130 1.34 10.77 -38.14
N ASN A 131 0.54 9.73 -37.86
CA ASN A 131 -0.59 9.29 -38.68
C ASN A 131 -1.96 9.55 -38.03
N GLY A 132 -1.99 10.20 -36.86
CA GLY A 132 -3.20 10.73 -36.23
C GLY A 132 -3.37 12.23 -36.51
N PHE A 133 -4.61 12.73 -36.52
CA PHE A 133 -4.87 14.19 -36.59
C PHE A 133 -4.19 14.90 -35.42
N ASN A 134 -3.46 15.99 -35.69
CA ASN A 134 -2.74 16.78 -34.70
C ASN A 134 -1.83 15.92 -33.79
N SER A 135 -1.17 14.90 -34.36
CA SER A 135 -0.26 14.01 -33.65
C SER A 135 1.20 14.43 -33.79
N LEU A 136 2.02 14.12 -32.78
CA LEU A 136 3.46 14.39 -32.74
C LEU A 136 4.23 13.07 -32.63
N ALA A 137 5.22 12.86 -33.49
CA ALA A 137 6.15 11.73 -33.44
C ALA A 137 7.59 12.23 -33.58
N PHE A 138 8.36 12.21 -32.47
CA PHE A 138 9.73 12.71 -32.41
C PHE A 138 10.71 11.59 -32.03
N GLY A 139 11.78 11.44 -32.80
CA GLY A 139 12.85 10.47 -32.58
C GLY A 139 12.88 9.33 -33.61
N SER A 140 13.43 8.18 -33.25
CA SER A 140 13.69 7.09 -34.21
C SER A 140 12.62 6.01 -34.14
N SER A 141 12.08 5.59 -35.29
CA SER A 141 11.08 4.52 -35.40
C SER A 141 9.82 4.73 -34.53
N THR A 142 9.44 5.99 -34.28
CA THR A 142 8.29 6.35 -33.45
C THR A 142 6.98 6.36 -34.24
N LEU A 143 5.87 5.89 -33.64
CA LEU A 143 4.58 5.77 -34.34
C LEU A 143 3.42 6.37 -33.52
N ALA A 144 2.94 7.55 -33.91
CA ALA A 144 1.77 8.22 -33.34
C ALA A 144 0.56 8.06 -34.28
N THR A 145 -0.34 7.10 -34.02
CA THR A 145 -1.55 6.90 -34.85
C THR A 145 -2.82 7.45 -34.21
N GLY A 146 -2.83 7.66 -32.89
CA GLY A 146 -3.97 8.26 -32.20
C GLY A 146 -4.16 9.74 -32.55
N HIS A 147 -5.40 10.21 -32.61
CA HIS A 147 -5.70 11.64 -32.73
C HIS A 147 -5.18 12.36 -31.48
N TYR A 148 -4.46 13.48 -31.64
CA TYR A 148 -3.79 14.21 -30.56
C TYR A 148 -2.73 13.39 -29.79
N ALA A 149 -2.25 12.27 -30.35
CA ALA A 149 -1.25 11.44 -29.69
C ALA A 149 0.15 12.08 -29.78
N THR A 150 0.94 11.93 -28.72
CA THR A 150 2.33 12.41 -28.65
C THR A 150 3.29 11.24 -28.42
N VAL A 151 4.31 11.12 -29.24
CA VAL A 151 5.39 10.14 -29.10
C VAL A 151 6.74 10.84 -29.14
N MET A 152 7.61 10.58 -28.16
CA MET A 152 8.98 11.11 -28.15
C MET A 152 10.00 10.04 -27.69
N GLY A 153 10.89 9.57 -28.57
CA GLY A 153 11.98 8.66 -28.20
C GLY A 153 12.37 7.66 -29.28
N VAL A 154 12.47 6.36 -28.94
CA VAL A 154 12.98 5.32 -29.85
C VAL A 154 12.09 4.08 -29.86
N SER A 155 11.59 3.70 -31.03
CA SER A 155 10.74 2.51 -31.24
C SER A 155 9.49 2.46 -30.33
N SER A 156 8.95 3.64 -30.02
CA SER A 156 7.81 3.85 -29.14
C SER A 156 6.55 4.20 -29.95
N SER A 157 5.36 3.92 -29.42
CA SER A 157 4.10 4.19 -30.11
C SER A 157 2.97 4.67 -29.20
N ALA A 158 2.14 5.57 -29.74
CA ALA A 158 0.91 6.01 -29.13
C ALA A 158 -0.24 5.81 -30.12
N THR A 159 -1.06 4.79 -29.87
CA THR A 159 -2.17 4.39 -30.75
C THR A 159 -3.53 4.80 -30.21
N GLY A 160 -3.64 5.07 -28.91
CA GLY A 160 -4.83 5.66 -28.31
C GLY A 160 -4.98 7.14 -28.65
N ASN A 161 -6.21 7.62 -28.82
CA ASN A 161 -6.45 9.07 -28.93
C ASN A 161 -6.03 9.76 -27.64
N THR A 162 -5.45 10.97 -27.76
CA THR A 162 -4.85 11.78 -26.70
C THR A 162 -3.81 11.03 -25.84
N ALA A 163 -3.22 9.94 -26.37
CA ALA A 163 -2.24 9.14 -25.64
C ALA A 163 -0.81 9.71 -25.76
N THR A 164 0.01 9.52 -24.73
CA THR A 164 1.39 10.02 -24.69
C THR A 164 2.36 8.87 -24.43
N ALA A 165 3.36 8.69 -25.31
CA ALA A 165 4.41 7.68 -25.16
C ALA A 165 5.80 8.32 -25.23
N MET A 166 6.58 8.32 -24.14
CA MET A 166 7.92 8.93 -24.13
C MET A 166 9.00 7.99 -23.63
N GLY A 167 10.13 7.93 -24.32
CA GLY A 167 11.27 7.05 -24.04
C GLY A 167 11.44 5.92 -25.05
N ARG A 168 11.99 4.76 -24.63
CA ARG A 168 12.35 3.66 -25.52
C ARG A 168 11.39 2.48 -25.39
N PHE A 169 10.91 1.95 -26.51
CA PHE A 169 9.96 0.82 -26.57
C PHE A 169 8.67 1.03 -25.75
N THR A 170 8.24 2.28 -25.55
CA THR A 170 7.02 2.59 -24.79
C THR A 170 5.77 2.50 -25.67
N LYS A 171 4.65 2.03 -25.11
CA LYS A 171 3.39 1.79 -25.83
C LYS A 171 2.21 2.37 -25.07
N ALA A 172 1.62 3.44 -25.57
CA ALA A 172 0.39 4.04 -25.03
C ALA A 172 -0.80 3.71 -25.96
N GLN A 173 -1.57 2.69 -25.60
CA GLN A 173 -2.60 2.10 -26.47
C GLN A 173 -4.03 2.49 -26.10
N GLY A 174 -4.32 2.70 -24.81
CA GLY A 174 -5.65 3.12 -24.35
C GLY A 174 -5.96 4.58 -24.65
N TRP A 175 -7.25 4.93 -24.68
CA TRP A 175 -7.68 6.34 -24.80
C TRP A 175 -7.11 7.17 -23.63
N ALA A 176 -6.47 8.31 -23.91
CA ALA A 176 -5.78 9.14 -22.91
C ALA A 176 -4.73 8.38 -22.04
N ALA A 177 -4.16 7.28 -22.54
CA ALA A 177 -3.12 6.54 -21.81
C ALA A 177 -1.75 7.24 -21.86
N THR A 178 -0.94 7.06 -20.82
CA THR A 178 0.40 7.65 -20.69
C THR A 178 1.44 6.57 -20.40
N ALA A 179 2.46 6.41 -21.26
CA ALA A 179 3.51 5.40 -21.13
C ALA A 179 4.91 6.07 -21.17
N LEU A 180 5.66 6.03 -20.07
CA LEU A 180 6.86 6.85 -19.87
C LEU A 180 8.05 6.05 -19.34
N GLY A 181 9.18 6.08 -20.05
CA GLY A 181 10.44 5.46 -19.63
C GLY A 181 10.95 4.42 -20.62
N ASP A 182 11.14 3.19 -20.16
CA ASP A 182 11.70 2.10 -20.97
C ASP A 182 10.83 0.85 -20.92
N SER A 183 10.45 0.34 -22.09
CA SER A 183 9.67 -0.90 -22.24
C SER A 183 8.31 -0.89 -21.50
N THR A 184 7.69 0.28 -21.33
CA THR A 184 6.44 0.47 -20.59
C THR A 184 5.19 0.31 -21.47
N LEU A 185 4.13 -0.32 -20.95
CA LEU A 185 2.85 -0.51 -21.63
C LEU A 185 1.69 0.12 -20.84
N ALA A 186 1.00 1.10 -21.42
CA ALA A 186 -0.25 1.66 -20.90
C ALA A 186 -1.39 1.32 -21.87
N SER A 187 -2.10 0.21 -21.61
CA SER A 187 -3.14 -0.31 -22.51
C SER A 187 -4.58 -0.06 -22.05
N GLY A 188 -4.80 0.22 -20.76
CA GLY A 188 -6.11 0.64 -20.26
C GLY A 188 -6.45 2.09 -20.63
N ASN A 189 -7.74 2.43 -20.74
CA ASN A 189 -8.17 3.81 -20.96
C ASN A 189 -7.86 4.66 -19.72
N SER A 190 -7.30 5.85 -19.93
CA SER A 190 -6.79 6.76 -18.90
C SER A 190 -5.78 6.10 -17.96
N SER A 191 -5.05 5.09 -18.44
CA SER A 191 -4.00 4.40 -17.66
C SER A 191 -2.67 5.15 -17.71
N THR A 192 -1.85 5.00 -16.67
CA THR A 192 -0.49 5.56 -16.62
C THR A 192 0.52 4.46 -16.29
N ALA A 193 1.52 4.24 -17.15
CA ALA A 193 2.64 3.34 -16.92
C ALA A 193 3.96 4.14 -16.93
N MET A 194 4.74 4.12 -15.86
CA MET A 194 5.96 4.94 -15.72
C MET A 194 7.12 4.18 -15.09
N GLY A 195 8.25 4.12 -15.78
CA GLY A 195 9.52 3.56 -15.28
C GLY A 195 10.14 2.55 -16.24
N TYR A 196 10.47 1.35 -15.75
CA TYR A 196 11.10 0.29 -16.55
C TYR A 196 10.24 -0.97 -16.54
N GLY A 197 9.82 -1.45 -17.73
CA GLY A 197 9.03 -2.69 -17.87
C GLY A 197 7.65 -2.66 -17.20
N THR A 198 7.10 -1.48 -16.91
CA THR A 198 5.83 -1.32 -16.19
C THR A 198 4.62 -1.54 -17.09
N THR A 199 3.57 -2.19 -16.60
CA THR A 199 2.31 -2.43 -17.34
C THR A 199 1.10 -1.88 -16.59
N ALA A 200 0.37 -0.95 -17.19
CA ALA A 200 -0.91 -0.44 -16.72
C ALA A 200 -2.01 -0.87 -17.73
N SER A 201 -2.66 -2.00 -17.47
CA SER A 201 -3.64 -2.61 -18.37
C SER A 201 -5.09 -2.44 -17.93
N GLY A 202 -5.32 -2.09 -16.67
CA GLY A 202 -6.66 -1.76 -16.18
C GLY A 202 -7.11 -0.36 -16.62
N ASP A 203 -8.40 -0.18 -16.89
CA ASP A 203 -8.95 1.15 -17.12
C ASP A 203 -8.80 2.03 -15.87
N ARG A 204 -8.29 3.25 -16.05
CA ARG A 204 -7.90 4.22 -14.99
C ARG A 204 -6.83 3.70 -14.02
N SER A 205 -6.04 2.70 -14.43
CA SER A 205 -4.95 2.15 -13.60
C SER A 205 -3.67 3.00 -13.63
N THR A 206 -2.82 2.87 -12.63
CA THR A 206 -1.51 3.53 -12.55
C THR A 206 -0.44 2.54 -12.11
N ALA A 207 0.59 2.31 -12.94
CA ALA A 207 1.74 1.47 -12.64
C ALA A 207 3.03 2.31 -12.66
N ILE A 208 3.73 2.41 -11.54
CA ILE A 208 4.96 3.22 -11.40
C ILE A 208 6.07 2.39 -10.74
N GLY A 209 7.24 2.29 -11.37
CA GLY A 209 8.42 1.64 -10.81
C GLY A 209 9.21 0.79 -11.81
N GLY A 210 9.73 -0.34 -11.34
CA GLY A 210 10.38 -1.36 -12.19
C GLY A 210 9.54 -2.64 -12.20
N PHE A 211 9.08 -3.09 -13.36
CA PHE A 211 8.23 -4.29 -13.50
C PHE A 211 6.92 -4.24 -12.69
N SER A 212 6.40 -3.05 -12.38
CA SER A 212 5.11 -2.88 -11.69
C SER A 212 3.94 -3.18 -12.65
N VAL A 213 2.90 -3.87 -12.16
CA VAL A 213 1.71 -4.24 -12.93
C VAL A 213 0.45 -3.72 -12.25
N ALA A 214 -0.34 -2.90 -12.95
CA ALA A 214 -1.66 -2.45 -12.51
C ALA A 214 -2.71 -2.92 -13.54
N SER A 215 -3.37 -4.04 -13.26
CA SER A 215 -4.30 -4.70 -14.19
C SER A 215 -5.77 -4.58 -13.77
N GLY A 216 -6.04 -4.27 -12.50
CA GLY A 216 -7.40 -4.02 -12.02
C GLY A 216 -7.95 -2.66 -12.47
N PHE A 217 -9.28 -2.54 -12.59
CA PHE A 217 -9.95 -1.26 -12.82
C PHE A 217 -9.62 -0.28 -11.68
N ARG A 218 -9.21 0.95 -12.00
CA ARG A 218 -8.76 1.97 -11.01
C ARG A 218 -7.66 1.49 -10.04
N SER A 219 -6.88 0.48 -10.42
CA SER A 219 -5.80 -0.05 -9.58
C SER A 219 -4.56 0.84 -9.58
N VAL A 220 -3.78 0.82 -8.50
CA VAL A 220 -2.52 1.55 -8.38
C VAL A 220 -1.42 0.59 -7.92
N ALA A 221 -0.40 0.37 -8.75
CA ALA A 221 0.81 -0.37 -8.44
C ALA A 221 2.01 0.59 -8.41
N ALA A 222 2.61 0.82 -7.23
CA ALA A 222 3.65 1.83 -7.03
C ALA A 222 4.86 1.25 -6.28
N GLY A 223 5.85 0.76 -7.02
CA GLY A 223 7.05 0.12 -6.48
C GLY A 223 7.58 -0.97 -7.40
N ALA A 224 8.85 -1.36 -7.23
CA ALA A 224 9.41 -2.41 -8.09
C ALA A 224 8.77 -3.78 -7.78
N TYR A 225 8.34 -4.50 -8.82
CA TYR A 225 7.58 -5.75 -8.75
C TYR A 225 6.25 -5.64 -7.98
N SER A 226 5.68 -4.45 -7.83
CA SER A 226 4.32 -4.29 -7.26
C SER A 226 3.25 -4.78 -8.25
N ASN A 227 2.22 -5.46 -7.75
CA ASN A 227 1.12 -6.02 -8.56
C ASN A 227 -0.25 -5.66 -7.95
N ALA A 228 -1.00 -4.78 -8.61
CA ALA A 228 -2.37 -4.43 -8.26
C ALA A 228 -3.34 -5.00 -9.31
N SER A 229 -3.87 -6.19 -9.04
CA SER A 229 -4.75 -6.91 -9.96
C SER A 229 -6.25 -6.81 -9.60
N GLY A 230 -6.57 -6.49 -8.35
CA GLY A 230 -7.94 -6.23 -7.91
C GLY A 230 -8.48 -4.88 -8.39
N GLU A 231 -9.80 -4.80 -8.63
CA GLU A 231 -10.47 -3.51 -8.87
C GLU A 231 -10.36 -2.60 -7.61
N ASN A 232 -10.09 -1.31 -7.83
CA ASN A 232 -9.84 -0.29 -6.81
C ASN A 232 -8.70 -0.67 -5.83
N ALA A 233 -7.81 -1.60 -6.21
CA ALA A 233 -6.73 -2.08 -5.36
C ALA A 233 -5.50 -1.15 -5.37
N LEU A 234 -4.80 -1.07 -4.24
CA LEU A 234 -3.54 -0.34 -4.07
C LEU A 234 -2.44 -1.33 -3.67
N ALA A 235 -1.39 -1.46 -4.47
CA ALA A 235 -0.17 -2.20 -4.16
C ALA A 235 1.03 -1.25 -4.20
N ALA A 236 1.61 -0.90 -3.05
CA ALA A 236 2.68 0.08 -2.94
C ALA A 236 3.88 -0.46 -2.14
N GLY A 237 5.07 -0.36 -2.72
CA GLY A 237 6.32 -0.91 -2.20
C GLY A 237 6.88 -2.07 -3.02
N TRP A 238 8.03 -2.61 -2.60
CA TRP A 238 8.74 -3.65 -3.32
C TRP A 238 8.05 -5.01 -3.12
N GLN A 239 7.67 -5.71 -4.21
CA GLN A 239 6.85 -6.94 -4.15
C GLN A 239 5.54 -6.80 -3.34
N ALA A 240 4.92 -5.63 -3.32
CA ALA A 240 3.56 -5.49 -2.79
C ALA A 240 2.55 -6.09 -3.78
N GLU A 241 1.70 -7.02 -3.34
CA GLU A 241 0.62 -7.62 -4.12
C GLU A 241 -0.75 -7.26 -3.52
N ALA A 242 -1.67 -6.74 -4.32
CA ALA A 242 -3.06 -6.48 -3.97
C ALA A 242 -4.01 -7.07 -5.05
N SER A 243 -4.64 -8.19 -4.73
CA SER A 243 -5.32 -9.04 -5.73
C SER A 243 -6.84 -9.14 -5.55
N GLY A 244 -7.39 -8.60 -4.46
CA GLY A 244 -8.84 -8.52 -4.23
C GLY A 244 -9.46 -7.14 -4.51
N TYR A 245 -10.79 -7.11 -4.63
CA TYR A 245 -11.56 -5.87 -4.73
C TYR A 245 -11.29 -4.95 -3.53
N THR A 246 -10.92 -3.70 -3.78
CA THR A 246 -10.52 -2.69 -2.77
C THR A 246 -9.38 -3.13 -1.84
N ALA A 247 -8.55 -4.09 -2.25
CA ALA A 247 -7.42 -4.57 -1.45
C ALA A 247 -6.30 -3.52 -1.34
N ILE A 248 -5.72 -3.37 -0.15
CA ILE A 248 -4.60 -2.44 0.12
C ILE A 248 -3.40 -3.25 0.59
N SER A 249 -2.30 -3.20 -0.15
CA SER A 249 -1.01 -3.81 0.16
C SER A 249 0.07 -2.73 0.16
N LEU A 250 0.70 -2.49 1.31
CA LEU A 250 1.63 -1.37 1.50
C LEU A 250 2.87 -1.82 2.29
N GLY A 251 3.99 -2.05 1.60
CA GLY A 251 5.26 -2.39 2.24
C GLY A 251 6.21 -3.19 1.36
N TYR A 252 7.21 -3.78 2.00
CA TYR A 252 8.10 -4.77 1.39
C TYR A 252 7.46 -6.16 1.48
N ASN A 253 7.29 -6.85 0.35
CA ASN A 253 6.79 -8.22 0.26
C ASN A 253 5.45 -8.42 1.01
N THR A 254 4.46 -7.57 0.73
CA THR A 254 3.14 -7.61 1.37
C THR A 254 2.08 -8.23 0.46
N THR A 255 1.10 -8.92 1.03
CA THR A 255 0.01 -9.56 0.25
C THR A 255 -1.36 -9.20 0.81
N ALA A 256 -2.17 -8.53 0.01
CA ALA A 256 -3.60 -8.30 0.24
C ALA A 256 -4.38 -9.14 -0.79
N GLY A 257 -4.54 -10.43 -0.46
CA GLY A 257 -4.89 -11.50 -1.41
C GLY A 257 -6.39 -11.70 -1.65
N ASN A 258 -7.27 -10.93 -1.00
CA ASN A 258 -8.72 -11.13 -1.09
C ASN A 258 -9.53 -9.82 -1.00
N ASN A 259 -10.84 -9.90 -1.22
CA ASN A 259 -11.70 -8.72 -1.20
C ASN A 259 -11.69 -8.05 0.17
N TYR A 260 -11.63 -6.71 0.18
CA TYR A 260 -11.58 -5.86 1.37
C TYR A 260 -10.39 -6.14 2.30
N THR A 261 -9.29 -6.70 1.77
CA THR A 261 -8.08 -6.98 2.58
C THR A 261 -7.19 -5.76 2.74
N VAL A 262 -6.55 -5.66 3.90
CA VAL A 262 -5.53 -4.64 4.18
C VAL A 262 -4.27 -5.35 4.68
N ALA A 263 -3.12 -5.06 4.08
CA ALA A 263 -1.83 -5.58 4.49
C ALA A 263 -0.77 -4.46 4.47
N ILE A 264 -0.40 -3.99 5.66
CA ILE A 264 0.49 -2.84 5.84
C ILE A 264 1.72 -3.26 6.64
N GLY A 265 2.91 -2.92 6.14
CA GLY A 265 4.21 -3.18 6.75
C GLY A 265 4.82 -4.52 6.36
N ALA A 266 6.16 -4.60 6.43
CA ALA A 266 6.94 -5.61 5.70
C ALA A 266 6.58 -7.07 6.06
N SER A 267 6.47 -7.92 5.02
CA SER A 267 6.09 -9.33 5.13
C SER A 267 4.72 -9.61 5.77
N SER A 268 3.83 -8.62 5.82
CA SER A 268 2.44 -8.81 6.28
C SER A 268 1.54 -9.34 5.15
N SER A 269 0.67 -10.29 5.49
CA SER A 269 -0.16 -11.04 4.56
C SER A 269 -1.60 -11.18 5.08
N ALA A 270 -2.56 -10.56 4.38
CA ALA A 270 -4.00 -10.71 4.61
C ALA A 270 -4.61 -11.50 3.44
N THR A 271 -5.02 -12.75 3.69
CA THR A 271 -5.35 -13.73 2.62
C THR A 271 -6.83 -14.15 2.57
N ALA A 272 -7.63 -13.80 3.58
CA ALA A 272 -9.07 -14.08 3.64
C ALA A 272 -9.90 -12.80 3.46
N VAL A 273 -11.19 -12.93 3.09
CA VAL A 273 -12.09 -11.77 2.90
C VAL A 273 -12.14 -10.90 4.16
N ASN A 274 -12.06 -9.58 3.97
CA ASN A 274 -12.13 -8.58 5.05
C ASN A 274 -11.05 -8.76 6.14
N ALA A 275 -9.92 -9.40 5.80
CA ALA A 275 -8.81 -9.61 6.73
C ALA A 275 -7.86 -8.40 6.75
N THR A 276 -7.35 -8.04 7.94
CA THR A 276 -6.45 -6.89 8.14
C THR A 276 -5.14 -7.31 8.78
N THR A 277 -4.01 -6.90 8.21
CA THR A 277 -2.68 -6.98 8.82
C THR A 277 -1.98 -5.63 8.88
N ILE A 278 -1.39 -5.30 10.03
CA ILE A 278 -0.64 -4.06 10.24
C ILE A 278 0.60 -4.32 11.09
N GLY A 279 1.80 -4.21 10.49
CA GLY A 279 3.08 -4.33 11.16
C GLY A 279 4.06 -5.22 10.39
N PHE A 280 4.82 -6.07 11.08
CA PHE A 280 5.85 -6.92 10.46
C PHE A 280 5.49 -8.41 10.58
N GLY A 281 5.55 -9.15 9.46
CA GLY A 281 5.44 -10.61 9.46
C GLY A 281 4.09 -11.16 9.91
N ASN A 282 3.02 -10.38 9.82
CA ASN A 282 1.69 -10.78 10.31
C ASN A 282 0.92 -11.60 9.26
N LEU A 283 0.06 -12.52 9.70
CA LEU A 283 -0.79 -13.36 8.84
C LEU A 283 -2.27 -13.31 9.27
N ALA A 284 -3.10 -12.53 8.58
CA ALA A 284 -4.54 -12.55 8.75
C ALA A 284 -5.19 -13.48 7.69
N SER A 285 -5.39 -14.73 8.06
CA SER A 285 -5.85 -15.81 7.17
C SER A 285 -7.27 -16.31 7.45
N GLY A 286 -7.95 -15.78 8.47
CA GLY A 286 -9.38 -16.00 8.72
C GLY A 286 -10.28 -14.88 8.21
N GLU A 287 -11.51 -15.19 7.84
CA GLU A 287 -12.48 -14.19 7.37
C GLU A 287 -12.79 -13.15 8.46
N ASN A 288 -12.80 -11.86 8.12
CA ASN A 288 -12.97 -10.74 9.07
C ASN A 288 -11.95 -10.76 10.23
N SER A 289 -10.76 -11.35 10.03
CA SER A 289 -9.74 -11.47 11.08
C SER A 289 -8.72 -10.33 11.03
N THR A 290 -8.11 -9.99 12.16
CA THR A 290 -7.12 -8.91 12.28
C THR A 290 -5.85 -9.42 12.96
N ALA A 291 -4.69 -9.27 12.34
CA ALA A 291 -3.39 -9.61 12.94
C ALA A 291 -2.43 -8.41 12.91
N MET A 292 -2.03 -7.89 14.07
CA MET A 292 -1.24 -6.65 14.17
C MET A 292 0.03 -6.79 15.00
N GLY A 293 0.97 -5.87 14.78
CA GLY A 293 2.23 -5.78 15.51
C GLY A 293 3.34 -6.58 14.83
N PHE A 294 4.02 -7.44 15.59
CA PHE A 294 5.12 -8.26 15.10
C PHE A 294 4.76 -9.74 15.20
N ASN A 295 4.78 -10.47 14.07
CA ASN A 295 4.62 -11.92 14.03
C ASN A 295 3.32 -12.41 14.73
N ALA A 296 2.19 -11.79 14.40
CA ALA A 296 0.85 -12.20 14.80
C ALA A 296 0.14 -12.99 13.68
N SER A 297 -0.64 -14.01 14.05
CA SER A 297 -1.37 -14.88 13.11
C SER A 297 -2.80 -15.12 13.57
N THR A 298 -3.77 -15.03 12.67
CA THR A 298 -5.14 -15.48 12.94
C THR A 298 -5.39 -16.94 12.57
N SER A 299 -4.41 -17.63 11.97
CA SER A 299 -4.41 -19.10 11.78
C SER A 299 -5.69 -19.67 11.14
N GLY A 300 -6.26 -18.96 10.17
CA GLY A 300 -7.52 -19.31 9.51
C GLY A 300 -8.80 -19.08 10.31
N ARG A 301 -8.73 -18.53 11.53
CA ARG A 301 -9.87 -18.42 12.45
C ARG A 301 -10.80 -17.25 12.12
N LEU A 302 -12.09 -17.53 11.98
CA LEU A 302 -13.13 -16.55 11.64
C LEU A 302 -13.28 -15.48 12.74
N ARG A 303 -13.42 -14.21 12.34
CA ARG A 303 -13.65 -13.03 13.20
C ARG A 303 -12.71 -12.96 14.41
N SER A 304 -11.47 -13.39 14.22
CA SER A 304 -10.46 -13.46 15.27
C SER A 304 -9.51 -12.26 15.24
N PHE A 305 -8.93 -11.95 16.39
CA PHE A 305 -8.02 -10.82 16.56
C PHE A 305 -6.73 -11.30 17.25
N ALA A 306 -5.60 -10.99 16.65
CA ALA A 306 -4.26 -11.24 17.18
C ALA A 306 -3.47 -9.93 17.22
N ILE A 307 -2.82 -9.62 18.35
CA ILE A 307 -1.81 -8.56 18.42
C ILE A 307 -0.53 -9.07 19.09
N GLY A 308 0.57 -9.01 18.35
CA GLY A 308 1.91 -9.42 18.75
C GLY A 308 2.77 -8.24 19.15
N GLY A 309 3.15 -8.16 20.42
CA GLY A 309 4.15 -7.21 20.90
C GLY A 309 5.55 -7.62 20.45
N HIS A 310 6.37 -6.63 20.09
CA HIS A 310 7.80 -6.83 19.84
C HIS A 310 8.50 -7.32 21.12
N SER A 311 9.02 -8.54 21.12
CA SER A 311 9.98 -9.05 22.11
C SER A 311 11.25 -9.43 21.36
N SER A 312 12.39 -8.86 21.78
CA SER A 312 13.72 -9.23 21.26
C SER A 312 14.13 -10.66 21.62
N ASN A 313 13.40 -11.31 22.54
CA ASN A 313 13.59 -12.72 22.91
C ASN A 313 12.35 -13.54 22.52
N ALA A 314 12.45 -14.25 21.40
CA ALA A 314 11.78 -15.51 21.04
C ALA A 314 10.39 -15.82 21.68
N THR A 315 9.45 -14.89 21.70
CA THR A 315 8.06 -15.18 22.05
C THR A 315 7.39 -15.90 20.88
N PRO A 316 6.57 -16.95 21.12
CA PRO A 316 5.85 -17.62 20.04
C PRO A 316 4.91 -16.64 19.33
N GLN A 317 4.74 -16.85 18.02
CA GLN A 317 3.76 -16.15 17.18
C GLN A 317 2.41 -16.07 17.91
N VAL A 318 1.80 -14.88 17.98
CA VAL A 318 0.47 -14.73 18.61
C VAL A 318 -0.56 -15.31 17.67
N ALA A 319 -0.87 -16.59 17.84
CA ALA A 319 -1.62 -17.40 16.89
C ALA A 319 -2.99 -17.80 17.44
N ASN A 320 -4.09 -17.29 16.86
CA ASN A 320 -5.45 -17.72 17.25
C ASN A 320 -5.61 -19.25 17.06
N THR A 321 -6.26 -19.91 18.01
CA THR A 321 -6.55 -21.34 18.01
C THR A 321 -8.03 -21.65 17.76
N ALA A 322 -8.94 -20.70 18.02
CA ALA A 322 -10.38 -20.83 17.82
C ALA A 322 -10.98 -19.62 17.07
N ASP A 323 -12.14 -19.82 16.44
CA ASP A 323 -12.94 -18.72 15.89
C ASP A 323 -13.46 -17.80 17.00
N TYR A 324 -13.71 -16.53 16.64
CA TYR A 324 -14.18 -15.47 17.52
C TYR A 324 -13.24 -15.17 18.71
N GLN A 325 -11.99 -15.61 18.60
CA GLN A 325 -10.98 -15.46 19.64
C GLN A 325 -10.24 -14.13 19.55
N MET A 326 -9.99 -13.52 20.70
CA MET A 326 -9.02 -12.45 20.87
C MET A 326 -7.77 -12.99 21.58
N MET A 327 -6.61 -12.73 20.99
CA MET A 327 -5.30 -13.00 21.58
C MET A 327 -4.46 -11.73 21.53
N MET A 328 -4.07 -11.23 22.69
CA MET A 328 -3.18 -10.08 22.80
C MET A 328 -1.95 -10.48 23.61
N ALA A 329 -0.75 -10.15 23.12
CA ALA A 329 0.48 -10.26 23.91
C ALA A 329 1.22 -8.92 23.90
N PHE A 330 1.13 -8.20 25.01
CA PHE A 330 2.00 -7.08 25.33
C PHE A 330 3.11 -7.56 26.29
N HIS A 331 4.14 -6.74 26.54
CA HIS A 331 5.33 -7.13 27.33
C HIS A 331 4.98 -7.84 28.66
N ASN A 332 3.95 -7.38 29.38
CA ASN A 332 3.54 -7.93 30.67
C ASN A 332 2.08 -8.45 30.74
N TYR A 333 1.27 -8.25 29.69
CA TYR A 333 -0.17 -8.58 29.72
C TYR A 333 -0.55 -9.47 28.55
N ARG A 334 -1.27 -10.55 28.87
CA ARG A 334 -1.76 -11.51 27.88
C ARG A 334 -3.25 -11.78 28.07
N PHE A 335 -4.03 -11.38 27.09
CA PHE A 335 -5.48 -11.61 27.06
C PHE A 335 -5.79 -12.77 26.13
N TRP A 336 -6.51 -13.76 26.66
CA TRP A 336 -6.96 -14.96 25.94
C TRP A 336 -8.45 -15.15 26.18
N THR A 337 -9.26 -15.07 25.13
CA THR A 337 -10.60 -15.66 25.14
C THR A 337 -10.53 -17.08 24.55
N GLN A 338 -11.47 -17.96 24.91
CA GLN A 338 -11.73 -19.21 24.18
C GLN A 338 -13.24 -19.36 24.00
N ASN A 339 -13.64 -19.90 22.85
CA ASN A 339 -15.05 -20.09 22.54
C ASN A 339 -15.65 -21.19 23.45
N GLY A 340 -16.82 -20.93 24.06
CA GLY A 340 -17.47 -21.84 25.01
C GLY A 340 -17.90 -21.24 26.36
N GLY A 341 -18.01 -19.91 26.48
CA GLY A 341 -18.54 -19.23 27.69
C GLY A 341 -17.59 -19.15 28.89
N LYS A 342 -16.32 -19.58 28.71
CA LYS A 342 -15.28 -19.59 29.74
C LYS A 342 -14.30 -18.45 29.51
N TYR A 343 -14.14 -17.58 30.50
CA TYR A 343 -13.22 -16.44 30.42
C TYR A 343 -12.51 -16.20 31.76
N VAL A 344 -11.39 -15.46 31.67
CA VAL A 344 -10.70 -14.82 32.80
C VAL A 344 -10.52 -13.37 32.38
N ASP A 345 -11.19 -12.47 33.08
CA ASP A 345 -11.19 -11.04 32.84
C ASP A 345 -10.42 -10.31 33.96
N PHE A 346 -9.67 -9.29 33.58
CA PHE A 346 -8.87 -8.46 34.47
C PHE A 346 -9.50 -7.05 34.47
N GLY A 347 -10.32 -6.79 35.48
CA GLY A 347 -11.09 -5.57 35.62
C GLY A 347 -10.21 -4.32 35.81
N PRO A 348 -10.69 -3.15 35.37
CA PRO A 348 -9.88 -1.93 35.34
C PRO A 348 -9.46 -1.40 36.72
N ASN A 349 -10.10 -1.86 37.82
CA ASN A 349 -9.77 -1.44 39.18
C ASN A 349 -9.11 -2.57 40.01
N GLY A 350 -8.60 -3.61 39.34
CA GLY A 350 -7.88 -4.73 39.95
C GLY A 350 -8.72 -5.99 40.23
N GLU A 351 -10.00 -6.00 39.84
CA GLU A 351 -10.87 -7.16 39.96
C GLU A 351 -10.43 -8.30 39.01
N VAL A 352 -10.66 -9.57 39.37
CA VAL A 352 -10.43 -10.73 38.48
C VAL A 352 -11.69 -11.59 38.41
N THR A 353 -12.42 -11.50 37.30
CA THR A 353 -13.67 -12.25 37.08
C THR A 353 -13.40 -13.45 36.18
N ALA A 354 -13.64 -14.67 36.66
CA ALA A 354 -13.53 -15.88 35.85
C ALA A 354 -14.77 -16.77 35.96
N THR A 355 -15.12 -17.44 34.87
CA THR A 355 -16.26 -18.37 34.83
C THR A 355 -15.81 -19.82 34.94
N GLY A 356 -16.36 -20.53 35.92
CA GLY A 356 -16.00 -21.90 36.28
C GLY A 356 -15.56 -22.01 37.74
N ALA A 357 -14.94 -23.14 38.09
CA ALA A 357 -14.42 -23.37 39.43
C ALA A 357 -12.96 -22.89 39.54
N TYR A 358 -12.67 -22.02 40.51
CA TYR A 358 -11.30 -21.69 40.92
C TYR A 358 -10.72 -22.86 41.73
N THR A 359 -9.95 -23.72 41.09
CA THR A 359 -9.33 -24.88 41.74
C THR A 359 -7.92 -24.57 42.23
N ASN A 360 -7.67 -24.83 43.51
CA ASN A 360 -6.34 -24.72 44.13
C ASN A 360 -5.73 -26.11 44.29
N ILE A 361 -4.46 -26.28 43.90
CA ILE A 361 -3.77 -27.58 43.98
C ILE A 361 -3.40 -27.86 45.44
N SER A 362 -3.87 -28.99 46.00
CA SER A 362 -3.79 -29.26 47.46
C SER A 362 -3.46 -30.73 47.80
N ASP A 363 -2.82 -31.46 46.88
CA ASP A 363 -2.43 -32.87 47.05
C ASP A 363 -1.45 -33.07 48.23
N ARG A 364 -1.61 -34.15 49.01
CA ARG A 364 -0.73 -34.47 50.16
C ARG A 364 0.74 -34.65 49.76
N ARG A 365 1.01 -35.14 48.55
CA ARG A 365 2.39 -35.39 48.03
C ARG A 365 3.19 -34.10 47.86
N LEU A 366 2.52 -32.95 47.74
CA LEU A 366 3.14 -31.63 47.63
C LEU A 366 3.34 -30.95 49.00
N LYS A 367 3.00 -31.61 50.11
CA LYS A 367 3.02 -31.05 51.46
C LYS A 367 4.07 -31.72 52.33
N LYS A 368 5.02 -30.93 52.83
CA LYS A 368 6.01 -31.34 53.84
C LYS A 368 5.51 -31.00 55.24
N ASP A 369 5.75 -31.90 56.20
CA ASP A 369 5.46 -31.75 57.64
C ASP A 369 4.09 -31.12 57.97
N PRO A 370 2.97 -31.65 57.44
CA PRO A 370 1.64 -31.09 57.66
C PRO A 370 1.24 -31.20 59.14
N LYS A 371 1.17 -30.06 59.83
CA LYS A 371 0.73 -29.96 61.22
C LYS A 371 -0.77 -29.64 61.29
N PRO A 372 -1.54 -30.21 62.22
CA PRO A 372 -2.90 -29.77 62.48
C PRO A 372 -2.91 -28.29 62.88
N LEU A 373 -3.88 -27.53 62.37
CA LEU A 373 -4.14 -26.19 62.87
C LEU A 373 -4.87 -26.31 64.22
N THR A 374 -4.58 -25.41 65.14
CA THR A 374 -5.18 -25.38 66.49
C THR A 374 -5.49 -23.94 66.88
N ASN A 375 -6.43 -23.77 67.81
CA ASN A 375 -6.88 -22.48 68.32
C ASN A 375 -7.50 -21.58 67.22
N SER A 376 -7.98 -22.18 66.11
CA SER A 376 -8.43 -21.44 64.93
C SER A 376 -9.69 -20.64 65.22
N LEU A 377 -10.62 -21.18 66.01
CA LEU A 377 -11.80 -20.48 66.51
C LEU A 377 -11.40 -19.25 67.33
N SER A 378 -10.49 -19.43 68.30
CA SER A 378 -10.06 -18.35 69.20
C SER A 378 -9.31 -17.21 68.48
N LYS A 379 -8.65 -17.50 67.35
CA LYS A 379 -8.01 -16.50 66.49
C LYS A 379 -9.03 -15.81 65.58
N LEU A 380 -9.91 -16.57 64.92
CA LEU A 380 -10.94 -16.01 64.03
C LEU A 380 -11.94 -15.13 64.79
N LEU A 381 -12.28 -15.47 66.03
CA LEU A 381 -13.13 -14.63 66.90
C LEU A 381 -12.47 -13.29 67.30
N LYS A 382 -11.16 -13.13 67.08
CA LYS A 382 -10.43 -11.86 67.25
C LYS A 382 -10.22 -11.11 65.93
N THR A 383 -10.55 -11.72 64.80
CA THR A 383 -10.46 -11.07 63.49
C THR A 383 -11.65 -10.12 63.32
N ASN A 384 -11.37 -8.83 63.19
CA ASN A 384 -12.37 -7.87 62.78
C ASN A 384 -12.59 -7.96 61.26
N THR A 385 -13.84 -7.89 60.84
CA THR A 385 -14.20 -7.70 59.44
C THR A 385 -14.68 -6.27 59.22
N TYR A 386 -14.30 -5.71 58.07
CA TYR A 386 -14.54 -4.32 57.75
C TYR A 386 -15.24 -4.19 56.41
N HIS A 387 -16.20 -3.27 56.38
CA HIS A 387 -16.59 -2.61 55.14
C HIS A 387 -15.66 -1.41 54.93
N TYR A 388 -15.07 -1.29 53.74
CA TYR A 388 -14.10 -0.24 53.46
C TYR A 388 -14.21 0.27 52.02
N TYR A 389 -13.70 1.48 51.81
CA TYR A 389 -13.47 2.06 50.49
C TYR A 389 -11.96 2.18 50.29
N TRP A 390 -11.48 1.97 49.06
CA TRP A 390 -10.07 2.16 48.76
C TRP A 390 -9.69 3.64 48.82
N LYS A 391 -8.46 3.92 49.25
CA LYS A 391 -7.92 5.30 49.34
C LYS A 391 -7.43 5.88 48.01
N SER A 392 -7.15 5.03 47.01
CA SER A 392 -6.67 5.49 45.70
C SER A 392 -7.82 5.64 44.72
N ASP A 393 -7.81 6.73 43.94
CA ASP A 393 -8.70 6.91 42.79
C ASP A 393 -8.45 5.88 41.67
N THR A 394 -7.33 5.15 41.71
CA THR A 394 -6.96 4.10 40.75
C THR A 394 -7.43 2.69 41.14
N THR A 395 -8.35 2.58 42.10
CA THR A 395 -8.85 1.32 42.66
C THR A 395 -10.36 1.40 42.87
N SER A 396 -11.01 0.26 43.07
CA SER A 396 -12.48 0.16 43.06
C SER A 396 -13.14 1.12 44.07
N LYS A 397 -14.19 1.83 43.64
CA LYS A 397 -14.92 2.80 44.49
C LYS A 397 -16.12 2.19 45.20
N ASP A 398 -16.45 0.95 44.90
CA ASP A 398 -17.54 0.22 45.55
C ASP A 398 -17.18 -0.17 46.98
N LEU A 399 -18.21 -0.42 47.80
CA LEU A 399 -18.04 -0.87 49.19
C LEU A 399 -17.42 -2.27 49.21
N GLN A 400 -16.14 -2.33 49.55
CA GLN A 400 -15.43 -3.59 49.70
C GLN A 400 -15.76 -4.20 51.06
N THR A 401 -15.72 -5.52 51.14
CA THR A 401 -15.80 -6.26 52.41
C THR A 401 -14.57 -7.12 52.53
N GLY A 402 -13.92 -7.08 53.70
CA GLY A 402 -12.70 -7.84 53.92
C GLY A 402 -12.10 -7.58 55.29
N VAL A 403 -10.78 -7.70 55.36
CA VAL A 403 -9.99 -7.63 56.59
C VAL A 403 -8.78 -6.71 56.39
N ILE A 404 -8.34 -6.06 57.46
CA ILE A 404 -7.14 -5.21 57.44
C ILE A 404 -5.91 -6.12 57.54
N ALA A 405 -5.03 -6.04 56.55
CA ALA A 405 -3.88 -6.94 56.42
C ALA A 405 -2.91 -6.87 57.63
N GLN A 406 -2.76 -5.69 58.23
CA GLN A 406 -1.99 -5.48 59.45
C GLN A 406 -2.52 -6.32 60.63
N GLU A 407 -3.84 -6.38 60.82
CA GLU A 407 -4.48 -7.15 61.91
C GLU A 407 -4.42 -8.65 61.65
N ILE A 408 -4.63 -9.09 60.39
CA ILE A 408 -4.45 -10.48 60.02
C ILE A 408 -3.00 -10.93 60.25
N ARG A 409 -2.01 -10.06 60.07
CA ARG A 409 -0.59 -10.39 60.30
C ARG A 409 -0.29 -10.72 61.76
N GLU A 410 -1.05 -10.18 62.72
CA GLU A 410 -0.87 -10.50 64.15
C GLU A 410 -1.48 -11.86 64.52
N LEU A 411 -2.60 -12.23 63.89
CA LEU A 411 -3.34 -13.46 64.20
C LEU A 411 -2.92 -14.65 63.33
N PHE A 412 -2.67 -14.40 62.05
CA PHE A 412 -2.31 -15.33 60.98
C PHE A 412 -1.17 -14.73 60.12
N PRO A 413 0.04 -14.51 60.68
CA PRO A 413 1.18 -14.01 59.91
C PRO A 413 1.47 -14.82 58.65
N GLU A 414 1.17 -16.12 58.66
CA GLU A 414 1.29 -17.05 57.54
C GLU A 414 0.36 -16.75 56.34
N LEU A 415 -0.62 -15.85 56.49
CA LEU A 415 -1.58 -15.47 55.46
C LEU A 415 -1.39 -14.05 54.90
N VAL A 416 -0.38 -13.31 55.36
CA VAL A 416 -0.12 -11.93 54.92
C VAL A 416 1.23 -11.85 54.23
N HIS A 417 1.25 -11.21 53.06
CA HIS A 417 2.46 -10.95 52.29
C HIS A 417 2.70 -9.44 52.18
N GLU A 418 3.97 -9.05 52.33
CA GLU A 418 4.45 -7.66 52.23
C GLU A 418 5.32 -7.53 50.98
N ASP A 419 5.01 -6.57 50.11
CA ASP A 419 5.80 -6.28 48.90
C ASP A 419 7.04 -5.41 49.21
N ASP A 420 7.91 -5.23 48.21
CA ASP A 420 9.14 -4.43 48.33
C ASP A 420 8.91 -2.94 48.68
N LYS A 421 7.65 -2.48 48.67
CA LYS A 421 7.23 -1.11 49.02
C LYS A 421 6.52 -1.04 50.38
N GLY A 422 6.48 -2.15 51.13
CA GLY A 422 5.79 -2.26 52.42
C GLY A 422 4.26 -2.41 52.30
N MET A 423 3.75 -2.75 51.12
CA MET A 423 2.31 -2.93 50.90
C MET A 423 1.88 -4.34 51.32
N LEU A 424 0.91 -4.42 52.24
CA LEU A 424 0.40 -5.70 52.73
C LEU A 424 -0.79 -6.20 51.89
N SER A 425 -0.76 -7.50 51.59
CA SER A 425 -1.82 -8.25 50.89
C SER A 425 -2.18 -9.52 51.66
N VAL A 426 -3.44 -9.98 51.55
CA VAL A 426 -3.97 -11.11 52.33
C VAL A 426 -4.36 -12.28 51.44
N ASN A 427 -3.89 -13.48 51.79
CA ASN A 427 -4.34 -14.74 51.20
C ASN A 427 -5.70 -15.16 51.79
N TYR A 428 -6.78 -14.58 51.25
CA TYR A 428 -8.16 -14.91 51.66
C TYR A 428 -8.50 -16.40 51.52
N VAL A 429 -7.95 -17.10 50.51
CA VAL A 429 -8.19 -18.55 50.32
C VAL A 429 -7.57 -19.36 51.46
N GLY A 430 -6.46 -18.90 52.03
CA GLY A 430 -5.80 -19.51 53.19
C GLY A 430 -6.56 -19.38 54.51
N LEU A 431 -7.61 -18.55 54.60
CA LEU A 431 -8.51 -18.51 55.76
C LEU A 431 -9.47 -19.72 55.80
N VAL A 432 -9.74 -20.36 54.65
CA VAL A 432 -10.71 -21.47 54.54
C VAL A 432 -10.35 -22.68 55.43
N PRO A 433 -9.09 -23.16 55.50
CA PRO A 433 -8.68 -24.18 56.48
C PRO A 433 -8.91 -23.80 57.94
N HIS A 434 -8.68 -22.54 58.33
CA HIS A 434 -8.94 -22.08 59.70
C HIS A 434 -10.44 -22.04 60.00
N LEU A 435 -11.29 -21.64 59.03
CA LEU A 435 -12.75 -21.72 59.16
C LEU A 435 -13.21 -23.18 59.35
N ILE A 436 -12.61 -24.14 58.63
CA ILE A 436 -12.92 -25.58 58.78
C ILE A 436 -12.56 -26.10 60.18
N GLU A 437 -11.36 -25.79 60.70
CA GLU A 437 -10.98 -26.22 62.05
C GLU A 437 -11.76 -25.48 63.14
N ALA A 438 -12.08 -24.20 62.96
CA ALA A 438 -12.92 -23.45 63.91
C ALA A 438 -14.32 -24.06 64.05
N VAL A 439 -14.92 -24.54 62.96
CA VAL A 439 -16.22 -25.25 63.00
C VAL A 439 -16.10 -26.59 63.75
N LYS A 440 -14.96 -27.29 63.68
CA LYS A 440 -14.71 -28.52 64.45
C LYS A 440 -14.50 -28.24 65.93
N GLU A 441 -13.73 -27.20 66.26
CA GLU A 441 -13.52 -26.70 67.63
C GLU A 441 -14.88 -26.32 68.25
N LEU A 442 -15.69 -25.51 67.56
CA LEU A 442 -17.03 -25.10 67.98
C LEU A 442 -17.97 -26.30 68.19
N LYS A 443 -17.95 -27.29 67.29
CA LYS A 443 -18.75 -28.51 67.45
C LYS A 443 -18.33 -29.29 68.71
N LYS A 444 -17.03 -29.39 68.99
CA LYS A 444 -16.51 -30.08 70.18
C LYS A 444 -16.94 -29.38 71.47
N GLU A 445 -16.90 -28.05 71.51
CA GLU A 445 -17.41 -27.26 72.63
C GLU A 445 -18.92 -27.45 72.83
N ASN A 446 -19.70 -27.50 71.75
CA ASN A 446 -21.14 -27.74 71.81
C ASN A 446 -21.49 -29.15 72.32
N GLU A 447 -20.83 -30.20 71.85
CA GLU A 447 -21.04 -31.55 72.39
C GLU A 447 -20.61 -31.66 73.87
N ALA A 448 -19.53 -30.97 74.27
CA ALA A 448 -19.15 -30.88 75.68
C ALA A 448 -20.21 -30.17 76.54
N MET A 449 -20.81 -29.08 76.04
CA MET A 449 -21.94 -28.41 76.70
C MET A 449 -23.18 -29.29 76.79
N LYS A 450 -23.53 -30.04 75.73
CA LYS A 450 -24.65 -31.01 75.77
C LYS A 450 -24.42 -32.15 76.76
N MET A 451 -23.20 -32.69 76.82
CA MET A 451 -22.82 -33.70 77.81
C MET A 451 -22.94 -33.13 79.22
N GLY A 452 -22.40 -31.94 79.46
CA GLY A 452 -22.52 -31.25 80.76
C GLY A 452 -23.97 -31.00 81.16
N ASN A 453 -24.83 -30.56 80.24
CA ASN A 453 -26.27 -30.43 80.47
C ASN A 453 -26.95 -31.78 80.75
N THR A 454 -26.55 -32.85 80.05
CA THR A 454 -27.10 -34.21 80.28
C THR A 454 -26.70 -34.76 81.64
N GLU A 455 -25.45 -34.55 82.06
CA GLU A 455 -24.97 -34.89 83.40
C GLU A 455 -25.68 -34.05 84.47
N LEU A 456 -25.85 -32.75 84.23
CA LEU A 456 -26.55 -31.85 85.14
C LEU A 456 -28.02 -32.27 85.32
N MET A 457 -28.73 -32.59 84.23
CA MET A 457 -30.09 -33.14 84.27
C MET A 457 -30.12 -34.50 85.00
N GLY A 458 -29.15 -35.39 84.74
CA GLY A 458 -29.03 -36.66 85.47
C GLY A 458 -28.79 -36.49 86.97
N ARG A 459 -28.02 -35.47 87.38
CA ARG A 459 -27.85 -35.06 88.78
C ARG A 459 -29.14 -34.46 89.34
N PHE A 460 -29.87 -33.67 88.55
CA PHE A 460 -31.17 -33.10 88.93
C PHE A 460 -32.18 -34.21 89.22
N SER A 461 -32.37 -35.16 88.31
CA SER A 461 -33.26 -36.33 88.51
C SER A 461 -32.77 -37.36 89.53
N LYS A 462 -31.55 -37.20 90.05
CA LYS A 462 -31.08 -37.94 91.22
C LYS A 462 -31.43 -37.18 92.51
N LEU A 463 -31.33 -35.85 92.50
CA LEU A 463 -31.74 -34.98 93.59
C LEU A 463 -33.26 -35.00 93.80
N GLU A 464 -34.05 -34.97 92.72
CA GLU A 464 -35.52 -35.14 92.74
C GLU A 464 -35.90 -36.44 93.44
N ARG A 465 -35.31 -37.58 93.03
CA ARG A 465 -35.54 -38.88 93.69
C ARG A 465 -35.08 -38.91 95.17
N GLN A 466 -34.04 -38.15 95.53
CA GLN A 466 -33.64 -38.01 96.93
C GLN A 466 -34.67 -37.21 97.73
N ILE A 467 -35.20 -36.12 97.17
CA ILE A 467 -36.29 -35.32 97.76
C ILE A 467 -37.56 -36.17 97.90
N GLU A 468 -37.96 -36.92 96.87
CA GLU A 468 -39.09 -37.86 96.94
C GLU A 468 -38.88 -38.92 98.03
N SER A 469 -37.67 -39.49 98.15
CA SER A 469 -37.36 -40.47 99.20
C SER A 469 -37.39 -39.88 100.61
N LEU A 470 -36.96 -38.62 100.78
CA LEU A 470 -37.05 -37.88 102.03
C LEU A 470 -38.51 -37.63 102.42
N ILE A 471 -39.33 -37.16 101.48
CA ILE A 471 -40.78 -36.98 101.67
C ILE A 471 -41.45 -38.31 102.09
N HIS A 472 -41.12 -39.41 101.42
CA HIS A 472 -41.63 -40.75 101.78
C HIS A 472 -41.15 -41.23 103.16
N SER A 473 -39.97 -40.80 103.61
CA SER A 473 -39.45 -41.11 104.95
C SER A 473 -40.12 -40.32 106.08
N THR A 474 -40.67 -39.13 105.79
CA THR A 474 -41.43 -38.30 106.75
C THR A 474 -42.94 -38.58 106.78
N THR A 475 -43.42 -39.58 106.03
CA THR A 475 -44.86 -39.95 105.99
C THR A 475 -45.13 -41.33 106.64
N LYS A 476 -44.21 -41.77 107.53
CA LYS A 476 -44.36 -42.87 108.48
C LYS A 476 -44.15 -42.35 109.90
#